data_AF-A0A2T6ZBM7-F1
#
_entry.id   AF-A0A2T6ZBM7-F1
#
_cell.length_a   1.000
_cell.length_b   1.000
_cell.length_c   1.000
_cell.angle_alpha   90.00
_cell.angle_beta   90.00
_cell.angle_gamma   90.00
#
_symmetry.space_group_name_H-M   'P 1'
#
loop_
_entity.id
_entity.type
_entity.pdbx_description
1 polymer ?
#
loop_
_entity_poly.entity_id
_entity_poly.type
_entity_poly.pdbx_seq_one_letter_code
_entity_poly.pdbx_strand_id
1 'polypeptide(L)'
;MRFSKSPIRFAASVHIGTFRHPTDRVRTAFDRCRGQTTNHVQQRDAPLISMHDHHVALRNIEAKWLKLTVEQRVFWGKQDAIRYREQHAELSQHFKDELKLLQEPQKALINDLFEQKEQDQKRIQQGIIRNCDLLYAALKERTEKMMVLGNCNLCGALERMVYLAKLEEKIPPTVGVQEGLDKLAQRSEFTEVLHKEVQARKLVVEDVMACLNHLYDKVCKRTKEMEDAMVVVRAARYTDNERAALVVLLKLQDNWLDPLDWIEDMST
;
A
#
# COMPACT_ATOMS: atom_id res chain seq x y z
N MET A 1 14.27 0.19 -12.49
CA MET A 1 13.60 -1.06 -12.09
C MET A 1 14.22 -2.22 -12.86
N ARG A 2 15.01 -3.07 -12.20
CA ARG A 2 15.63 -4.25 -12.80
C ARG A 2 14.93 -5.49 -12.23
N PHE A 3 14.27 -6.26 -13.10
CA PHE A 3 13.66 -7.54 -12.74
C PHE A 3 14.77 -8.56 -12.45
N SER A 4 14.77 -9.13 -11.25
CA SER A 4 15.59 -10.30 -10.92
C SER A 4 15.02 -11.52 -11.63
N LYS A 5 15.79 -12.06 -12.58
CA LYS A 5 15.51 -13.36 -13.18
C LYS A 5 15.85 -14.43 -12.15
N SER A 6 14.84 -15.15 -11.66
CA SER A 6 15.02 -16.33 -10.83
C SER A 6 15.64 -17.48 -11.64
N PRO A 7 16.73 -18.12 -11.19
CA PRO A 7 17.17 -19.40 -11.74
C PRO A 7 16.70 -20.52 -10.81
N ILE A 8 15.58 -21.16 -11.13
CA ILE A 8 15.21 -22.43 -10.48
C ILE A 8 14.83 -23.43 -11.56
N ARG A 9 15.79 -24.26 -11.96
CA ARG A 9 15.57 -25.63 -12.46
C ARG A 9 16.78 -26.50 -12.12
N PHE A 10 16.87 -26.96 -10.88
CA PHE A 10 17.56 -28.21 -10.58
C PHE A 10 16.51 -29.31 -10.45
N ALA A 11 16.04 -29.81 -11.60
CA ALA A 11 15.41 -31.12 -11.66
C ALA A 11 16.52 -32.15 -11.90
N ALA A 12 17.30 -32.44 -10.86
CA ALA A 12 18.11 -33.65 -10.88
C ALA A 12 17.14 -34.82 -10.71
N SER A 13 16.79 -35.46 -11.83
CA SER A 13 16.12 -36.75 -11.80
C SER A 13 17.01 -37.72 -11.03
N VAL A 14 16.69 -37.96 -9.75
CA VAL A 14 17.29 -39.03 -8.98
C VAL A 14 16.86 -40.32 -9.67
N HIS A 15 17.75 -40.87 -10.50
CA HIS A 15 17.60 -42.20 -11.05
C HIS A 15 17.64 -43.16 -9.88
N ILE A 16 16.46 -43.60 -9.42
CA ILE A 16 16.33 -44.74 -8.52
C ILE A 16 16.70 -45.95 -9.39
N GLY A 17 17.99 -46.21 -9.50
CA GLY A 17 18.49 -47.44 -10.07
C GLY A 17 17.83 -48.58 -9.29
N THR A 18 17.01 -49.37 -9.97
CA THR A 18 16.46 -50.62 -9.44
C THR A 18 17.63 -51.51 -9.03
N PHE A 19 18.01 -51.43 -7.76
CA PHE A 19 18.95 -52.34 -7.12
C PHE A 19 18.31 -53.72 -7.20
N ARG A 20 18.77 -54.54 -8.15
CA ARG A 20 18.43 -55.96 -8.18
C ARG A 20 18.88 -56.56 -6.84
N HIS A 21 17.93 -57.10 -6.09
CA HIS A 21 18.18 -57.65 -4.77
C HIS A 21 19.18 -58.82 -4.89
N PRO A 22 20.31 -58.81 -4.17
CA PRO A 22 21.34 -59.87 -4.25
C PRO A 22 20.80 -61.28 -3.96
N THR A 23 19.67 -61.38 -3.27
CA THR A 23 19.02 -62.65 -2.89
C THR A 23 18.51 -63.45 -4.09
N ASP A 24 18.15 -62.81 -5.20
CA ASP A 24 17.60 -63.51 -6.38
C ASP A 24 18.68 -64.33 -7.11
N ARG A 25 19.96 -63.94 -6.97
CA ARG A 25 21.10 -64.62 -7.59
C ARG A 25 21.55 -65.87 -6.83
N VAL A 26 21.33 -65.91 -5.52
CA VAL A 26 21.73 -67.05 -4.68
C VAL A 26 20.72 -68.20 -4.83
N ARG A 27 19.42 -67.89 -4.88
CA ARG A 27 18.37 -68.91 -5.02
C ARG A 27 18.48 -69.71 -6.33
N THR A 28 18.79 -69.01 -7.43
CA THR A 28 19.01 -69.64 -8.75
C THR A 28 20.23 -70.55 -8.83
N ALA A 29 21.26 -70.34 -8.00
CA ALA A 29 22.45 -71.20 -7.98
C ALA A 29 22.17 -72.54 -7.27
N PHE A 30 21.44 -72.52 -6.14
CA PHE A 30 21.10 -73.74 -5.40
C PHE A 30 20.06 -74.61 -6.11
N ASP A 31 19.06 -74.00 -6.76
CA ASP A 31 18.07 -74.74 -7.55
C ASP A 31 18.73 -75.48 -8.74
N ARG A 32 19.82 -74.93 -9.30
CA ARG A 32 20.59 -75.59 -10.37
C ARG A 32 21.35 -76.83 -9.92
N CYS A 33 21.92 -76.84 -8.71
CA CYS A 33 22.61 -78.02 -8.16
C CYS A 33 21.62 -79.14 -7.80
N ARG A 34 20.39 -78.81 -7.42
CA ARG A 34 19.35 -79.80 -7.10
C ARG A 34 18.92 -80.64 -8.31
N GLY A 35 19.00 -80.07 -9.53
CA GLY A 35 18.65 -80.77 -10.76
C GLY A 35 19.72 -81.73 -11.31
N GLN A 36 20.95 -81.70 -10.79
CA GLN A 36 22.07 -82.51 -11.32
C GLN A 36 22.37 -83.78 -10.52
N THR A 37 21.69 -84.03 -9.39
CA THR A 37 21.99 -85.18 -8.51
C THR A 37 21.22 -86.46 -8.85
N THR A 38 20.32 -86.46 -9.83
CA THR A 38 19.58 -87.68 -10.24
C THR A 38 20.25 -88.50 -11.33
N ASN A 39 21.37 -88.06 -11.91
CA ASN A 39 22.04 -88.77 -13.01
C ASN A 39 23.56 -88.82 -12.79
N HIS A 40 24.06 -89.73 -11.96
CA HIS A 40 25.26 -90.52 -12.27
C HIS A 40 25.51 -91.59 -11.21
N VAL A 41 25.30 -92.83 -11.62
CA VAL A 41 25.64 -94.07 -10.93
C VAL A 41 27.09 -94.42 -11.24
N GLN A 42 27.78 -94.92 -10.20
CA GLN A 42 29.04 -95.67 -10.19
C GLN A 42 30.33 -94.94 -10.56
N GLN A 43 31.15 -94.62 -9.54
CA GLN A 43 32.54 -95.09 -9.49
C GLN A 43 33.16 -95.05 -8.07
N ARG A 44 33.59 -96.25 -7.63
CA ARG A 44 34.72 -96.65 -6.76
C ARG A 44 35.07 -95.93 -5.44
N ASP A 45 34.94 -96.72 -4.37
CA ASP A 45 35.83 -96.86 -3.19
C ASP A 45 36.29 -95.59 -2.46
N ALA A 46 35.39 -94.63 -2.26
CA ALA A 46 35.51 -93.63 -1.21
C ALA A 46 34.50 -93.90 -0.09
N PRO A 47 34.78 -93.54 1.18
CA PRO A 47 33.85 -93.79 2.29
C PRO A 47 32.50 -93.13 1.99
N LEU A 48 31.44 -93.93 1.96
CA LEU A 48 30.05 -93.49 1.79
C LEU A 48 29.65 -92.63 3.00
N ILE A 49 29.93 -91.33 2.93
CA ILE A 49 29.22 -90.36 3.75
C ILE A 49 27.75 -90.50 3.36
N SER A 50 26.89 -90.85 4.33
CA SER A 50 25.46 -91.01 4.09
C SER A 50 24.91 -89.75 3.42
N MET A 51 24.14 -89.92 2.33
CA MET A 51 23.49 -88.82 1.62
C MET A 51 22.68 -87.91 2.57
N HIS A 52 22.21 -88.49 3.68
CA HIS A 52 21.56 -87.78 4.77
C HIS A 52 22.49 -86.76 5.45
N ASP A 53 23.72 -87.15 5.78
CA ASP A 53 24.70 -86.28 6.46
C ASP A 53 25.12 -85.12 5.54
N HIS A 54 25.23 -85.37 4.22
CA HIS A 54 25.49 -84.32 3.24
C HIS A 54 24.35 -83.30 3.16
N HIS A 55 23.09 -83.78 3.15
CA HIS A 55 21.92 -82.91 3.14
C HIS A 55 21.80 -82.07 4.44
N VAL A 56 22.12 -82.66 5.60
CA VAL A 56 22.18 -81.95 6.88
C VAL A 56 23.27 -80.88 6.87
N ALA A 57 24.46 -81.18 6.33
CA ALA A 57 25.55 -80.21 6.19
C ALA A 57 25.16 -79.03 5.28
N LEU A 58 24.51 -79.30 4.14
CA LEU A 58 24.01 -78.25 3.22
C LEU A 58 22.96 -77.36 3.89
N ARG A 59 21.97 -77.94 4.57
CA ARG A 59 20.97 -77.18 5.35
C ARG A 59 21.61 -76.28 6.40
N ASN A 60 22.65 -76.76 7.08
CA ASN A 60 23.38 -75.96 8.07
C ASN A 60 24.16 -74.80 7.44
N ILE A 61 24.77 -75.02 6.27
CA ILE A 61 25.44 -73.98 5.50
C ILE A 61 24.42 -72.93 5.03
N GLU A 62 23.30 -73.35 4.44
CA GLU A 62 22.21 -72.46 4.03
C GLU A 62 21.67 -71.63 5.20
N ALA A 63 21.41 -72.25 6.36
CA ALA A 63 20.93 -71.55 7.54
C ALA A 63 21.93 -70.50 8.04
N LYS A 64 23.24 -70.82 8.05
CA LYS A 64 24.31 -69.86 8.41
C LYS A 64 24.38 -68.70 7.42
N TRP A 65 24.29 -68.99 6.11
CA TRP A 65 24.26 -67.96 5.08
C TRP A 65 23.04 -67.05 5.19
N LEU A 66 21.86 -67.63 5.43
CA LEU A 66 20.63 -66.85 5.59
C LEU A 66 20.73 -65.93 6.81
N LYS A 67 21.24 -66.46 7.93
CA LYS A 67 21.49 -65.68 9.15
C LYS A 67 22.45 -64.51 8.88
N LEU A 68 23.59 -64.77 8.26
CA LEU A 68 24.56 -63.73 7.88
C LEU A 68 23.95 -62.68 6.95
N THR A 69 23.11 -63.10 5.99
CA THR A 69 22.45 -62.19 5.04
C THR A 69 21.45 -61.28 5.75
N VAL A 70 20.69 -61.80 6.72
CA VAL A 70 19.76 -61.01 7.53
C VAL A 70 20.53 -60.04 8.42
N GLU A 71 21.58 -60.49 9.09
CA GLU A 71 22.43 -59.65 9.94
C GLU A 71 23.09 -58.52 9.14
N GLN A 72 23.63 -58.82 7.95
CA GLN A 72 24.18 -57.81 7.04
C GLN A 72 23.11 -56.80 6.60
N ARG A 73 21.90 -57.23 6.24
CA ARG A 73 20.82 -56.31 5.86
C ARG A 73 20.45 -55.37 7.00
N VAL A 74 20.35 -55.88 8.23
CA VAL A 74 20.07 -55.06 9.41
C VAL A 74 21.22 -54.09 9.69
N PHE A 75 22.46 -54.52 9.54
CA PHE A 75 23.65 -53.67 9.70
C PHE A 75 23.65 -52.52 8.68
N TRP A 76 23.51 -52.83 7.38
CA TRP A 76 23.46 -51.82 6.32
C TRP A 76 22.27 -50.87 6.47
N GLY A 77 21.08 -51.38 6.80
CA GLY A 77 19.91 -50.55 7.04
C GLY A 77 20.09 -49.57 8.21
N LYS A 78 20.79 -49.98 9.28
CA LYS A 78 21.16 -49.07 10.38
C LYS A 78 22.16 -48.02 9.91
N GLN A 79 23.16 -48.41 9.14
CA GLN A 79 24.17 -47.49 8.63
C GLN A 79 23.59 -46.45 7.65
N ASP A 80 22.67 -46.88 6.78
CA ASP A 80 21.96 -45.99 5.86
C ASP A 80 21.04 -45.02 6.62
N ALA A 81 20.34 -45.48 7.65
CA ALA A 81 19.52 -44.62 8.50
C ALA A 81 20.35 -43.57 9.25
N ILE A 82 21.56 -43.93 9.72
CA ILE A 82 22.50 -43.00 10.35
C ILE A 82 22.95 -41.96 9.32
N ARG A 83 23.44 -42.41 8.16
CA ARG A 83 23.91 -41.51 7.09
C ARG A 83 22.82 -40.54 6.64
N TYR A 84 21.59 -41.03 6.48
CA TYR A 84 20.45 -40.19 6.13
C TYR A 84 20.17 -39.12 7.18
N ARG A 85 20.22 -39.47 8.48
CA ARG A 85 20.04 -38.50 9.57
C ARG A 85 21.14 -37.45 9.59
N GLU A 86 22.39 -37.84 9.39
CA GLU A 86 23.53 -36.92 9.34
C GLU A 86 23.39 -35.92 8.19
N GLN A 87 23.13 -36.41 6.97
CA GLN A 87 22.91 -35.55 5.81
C GLN A 87 21.72 -34.60 5.99
N HIS A 88 20.62 -35.09 6.58
CA HIS A 88 19.46 -34.26 6.86
C HIS A 88 19.75 -33.20 7.94
N ALA A 89 20.55 -33.54 8.97
CA ALA A 89 20.96 -32.59 10.00
C ALA A 89 21.87 -31.50 9.42
N GLU A 90 22.83 -31.86 8.58
CA GLU A 90 23.72 -30.91 7.88
C GLU A 90 22.92 -29.96 7.00
N LEU A 91 22.01 -30.49 6.17
CA LEU A 91 21.17 -29.67 5.31
C LEU A 91 20.24 -28.74 6.11
N SER A 92 19.66 -29.23 7.20
CA SER A 92 18.82 -28.41 8.08
C SER A 92 19.62 -27.30 8.73
N GLN A 93 20.86 -27.57 9.13
CA GLN A 93 21.75 -26.57 9.71
C GLN A 93 22.15 -25.52 8.68
N HIS A 94 22.50 -25.94 7.46
CA HIS A 94 22.79 -25.04 6.34
C HIS A 94 21.64 -24.06 6.07
N PHE A 95 20.39 -24.55 5.99
CA PHE A 95 19.23 -23.68 5.80
C PHE A 95 19.00 -22.70 6.96
N LYS A 96 19.26 -23.12 8.21
CA LYS A 96 19.16 -22.22 9.37
C LYS A 96 20.19 -21.10 9.28
N ASP A 97 21.40 -21.42 8.85
CA ASP A 97 22.48 -20.45 8.75
C ASP A 97 22.25 -19.49 7.57
N GLU A 98 21.73 -19.97 6.43
CA GLU A 98 21.26 -19.11 5.33
C GLU A 98 20.13 -18.16 5.76
N LEU A 99 19.14 -18.65 6.51
CA LEU A 99 18.05 -17.82 7.02
C LEU A 99 18.56 -16.72 7.95
N LYS A 100 19.50 -17.04 8.85
CA LYS A 100 20.15 -16.03 9.71
C LYS A 100 20.91 -14.99 8.89
N LEU A 101 21.62 -15.43 7.85
CA LEU A 101 22.38 -14.53 6.98
C LEU A 101 21.48 -13.55 6.22
N LEU A 102 20.23 -13.94 5.92
CA LEU A 102 19.25 -13.07 5.27
C LEU A 102 18.47 -12.17 6.25
N GLN A 103 18.37 -12.57 7.52
CA GLN A 103 17.57 -11.85 8.51
C GLN A 103 18.14 -10.46 8.83
N GLU A 104 19.46 -10.34 8.99
CA GLU A 104 20.10 -9.06 9.31
C GLU A 104 19.99 -8.04 8.15
N PRO A 105 20.31 -8.38 6.88
CA PRO A 105 20.06 -7.49 5.75
C PRO A 105 18.59 -7.10 5.59
N GLN A 106 17.67 -8.04 5.82
CA GLN A 106 16.24 -7.75 5.74
C GLN A 106 15.81 -6.75 6.82
N LYS A 107 16.29 -6.92 8.05
CA LYS A 107 16.01 -6.01 9.15
C LYS A 107 16.59 -4.62 8.90
N ALA A 108 17.83 -4.55 8.41
CA ALA A 108 18.46 -3.29 8.03
C ALA A 108 17.66 -2.58 6.94
N LEU A 109 17.27 -3.29 5.87
CA LEU A 109 16.44 -2.73 4.80
C LEU A 109 15.08 -2.22 5.30
N ILE A 110 14.44 -2.95 6.21
CA ILE A 110 13.16 -2.52 6.81
C ILE A 110 13.37 -1.24 7.62
N ASN A 111 14.42 -1.17 8.43
CA ASN A 111 14.72 0.03 9.21
C ASN A 111 15.01 1.25 8.32
N ASP A 112 15.83 1.08 7.27
CA ASP A 112 16.14 2.15 6.31
C ASP A 112 14.87 2.69 5.63
N LEU A 113 13.95 1.80 5.24
CA LEU A 113 12.67 2.19 4.66
C LEU A 113 11.78 2.97 5.65
N PHE A 114 11.78 2.60 6.93
CA PHE A 114 11.07 3.34 7.97
C PHE A 114 11.66 4.72 8.20
N GLU A 115 12.99 4.83 8.31
CA GLU A 115 13.68 6.11 8.47
C GLU A 115 13.43 7.03 7.27
N GLN A 116 13.51 6.49 6.05
CA GLN A 116 13.21 7.24 4.83
C GLN A 116 11.78 7.77 4.83
N LYS A 117 10.81 6.93 5.19
CA LYS A 117 9.40 7.32 5.28
C LYS A 117 9.19 8.45 6.30
N GLU A 118 9.85 8.37 7.46
CA GLU A 118 9.77 9.42 8.48
C GLU A 118 10.38 10.74 7.99
N GLN A 119 11.52 10.68 7.30
CA GLN A 119 12.15 11.86 6.71
C GLN A 119 11.27 12.50 5.63
N ASP A 120 10.68 11.70 4.74
CA ASP A 120 9.79 12.19 3.70
C ASP A 120 8.52 12.82 4.30
N GLN A 121 7.95 12.22 5.35
CA GLN A 121 6.83 12.79 6.07
C GLN A 121 7.18 14.15 6.71
N LYS A 122 8.35 14.28 7.33
CA LYS A 122 8.84 15.56 7.86
C LYS A 122 9.01 16.61 6.75
N ARG A 123 9.56 16.23 5.59
CA ARG A 123 9.70 17.13 4.44
C ARG A 123 8.36 17.60 3.90
N ILE A 124 7.38 16.71 3.79
CA ILE A 124 6.02 17.06 3.35
C ILE A 124 5.39 18.04 4.34
N GLN A 125 5.47 17.78 5.65
CA GLN A 125 4.94 18.69 6.67
C GLN A 125 5.59 20.07 6.63
N GLN A 126 6.93 20.12 6.48
CA GLN A 126 7.64 21.39 6.31
C GLN A 126 7.22 22.12 5.03
N GLY A 127 7.00 21.39 3.93
CA GLY A 127 6.49 21.94 2.68
C GLY A 127 5.09 22.54 2.84
N ILE A 128 4.20 21.85 3.55
CA ILE A 128 2.85 22.34 3.86
C ILE A 128 2.92 23.65 4.65
N ILE A 129 3.73 23.70 5.72
CA ILE A 129 3.88 24.92 6.54
C ILE A 129 4.37 26.09 5.68
N ARG A 130 5.43 25.88 4.90
CA ARG A 130 5.97 26.92 4.00
C ARG A 130 4.96 27.40 2.98
N ASN A 131 4.18 26.49 2.40
CA ASN A 131 3.14 26.87 1.44
C ASN A 131 2.02 27.66 2.11
N CYS A 132 1.62 27.32 3.34
CA CYS A 132 0.68 28.12 4.13
C CYS A 132 1.22 29.53 4.43
N ASP A 133 2.49 29.64 4.82
CA ASP A 133 3.13 30.93 5.10
C ASP A 133 3.20 31.80 3.84
N LEU A 134 3.57 31.21 2.70
CA LEU A 134 3.61 31.89 1.40
C LEU A 134 2.22 32.32 0.95
N LEU A 135 1.21 31.47 1.14
CA LEU A 135 -0.18 31.78 0.83
C LEU A 135 -0.66 32.96 1.65
N TYR A 136 -0.40 32.95 2.96
CA TYR A 136 -0.75 34.05 3.86
C TYR A 136 -0.04 35.35 3.46
N ALA A 137 1.26 35.29 3.16
CA ALA A 137 2.02 36.45 2.71
C ALA A 137 1.48 37.03 1.40
N ALA A 138 1.16 36.18 0.41
CA ALA A 138 0.58 36.60 -0.87
C ALA A 138 -0.82 37.20 -0.72
N LEU A 139 -1.64 36.66 0.18
CA LEU A 139 -2.96 37.22 0.50
C LEU A 139 -2.83 38.58 1.16
N LYS A 140 -1.94 38.70 2.16
CA LYS A 140 -1.66 39.95 2.84
C LYS A 140 -1.17 41.03 1.88
N GLU A 141 -0.19 40.72 1.02
CA GLU A 141 0.32 41.65 0.01
C GLU A 141 -0.79 42.09 -0.95
N ARG A 142 -1.66 41.17 -1.37
CA ARG A 142 -2.81 41.49 -2.23
C ARG A 142 -3.80 42.41 -1.52
N THR A 143 -4.11 42.16 -0.24
CA THR A 143 -4.96 43.03 0.58
C THR A 143 -4.32 44.42 0.72
N GLU A 144 -3.04 44.50 1.06
CA GLU A 144 -2.31 45.78 1.18
C GLU A 144 -2.31 46.56 -0.14
N LYS A 145 -2.07 45.87 -1.26
CA LYS A 145 -2.14 46.48 -2.60
C LYS A 145 -3.54 46.97 -2.93
N MET A 146 -4.58 46.20 -2.57
CA MET A 146 -5.98 46.61 -2.71
C MET A 146 -6.25 47.89 -1.90
N MET A 147 -5.72 47.98 -0.68
CA MET A 147 -5.84 49.16 0.17
C MET A 147 -5.13 50.39 -0.41
N VAL A 148 -3.88 50.23 -0.85
CA VAL A 148 -3.07 51.32 -1.42
C VAL A 148 -3.66 51.87 -2.72
N LEU A 149 -4.26 51.01 -3.54
CA LEU A 149 -4.89 51.42 -4.80
C LEU A 149 -6.29 52.03 -4.62
N GLY A 150 -6.77 52.20 -3.37
CA GLY A 150 -8.13 52.70 -3.11
C GLY A 150 -9.23 51.73 -3.55
N ASN A 151 -8.88 50.46 -3.81
CA ASN A 151 -9.81 49.41 -4.18
C ASN A 151 -10.47 48.74 -2.96
N CYS A 152 -10.47 49.40 -1.79
CA CYS A 152 -11.17 48.98 -0.56
C CYS A 152 -12.70 48.98 -0.65
N ASN A 153 -13.27 49.09 -1.85
CA ASN A 153 -14.69 49.07 -2.06
C ASN A 153 -15.23 47.63 -2.15
N LEU A 154 -16.56 47.49 -2.16
CA LEU A 154 -17.22 46.19 -2.25
C LEU A 154 -16.82 45.39 -3.51
N CYS A 155 -16.49 46.04 -4.62
CA CYS A 155 -16.06 45.35 -5.85
C CYS A 155 -14.72 44.64 -5.59
N GLY A 156 -13.73 45.33 -5.01
CA GLY A 156 -12.45 44.75 -4.61
C GLY A 156 -12.60 43.63 -3.58
N ALA A 157 -13.52 43.78 -2.62
CA ALA A 157 -13.84 42.74 -1.65
C ALA A 157 -14.34 41.44 -2.32
N LEU A 158 -15.27 41.55 -3.28
CA LEU A 158 -15.80 40.41 -4.03
C LEU A 158 -14.71 39.74 -4.90
N GLU A 159 -13.86 40.53 -5.56
CA GLU A 159 -12.72 40.00 -6.32
C GLU A 159 -11.76 39.23 -5.42
N ARG A 160 -11.43 39.78 -4.24
CA ARG A 160 -10.55 39.12 -3.26
C ARG A 160 -11.16 37.82 -2.77
N MET A 161 -12.45 37.81 -2.46
CA MET A 161 -13.15 36.60 -2.04
C MET A 161 -13.08 35.50 -3.11
N VAL A 162 -13.37 35.82 -4.37
CA VAL A 162 -13.27 34.82 -5.45
C VAL A 162 -11.83 34.34 -5.62
N TYR A 163 -10.85 35.23 -5.54
CA TYR A 163 -9.44 34.86 -5.60
C TYR A 163 -9.05 33.88 -4.47
N LEU A 164 -9.46 34.17 -3.23
CA LEU A 164 -9.19 33.31 -2.08
C LEU A 164 -9.91 31.96 -2.21
N ALA A 165 -11.15 31.96 -2.69
CA ALA A 165 -11.90 30.74 -2.96
C ALA A 165 -11.22 29.86 -4.03
N LYS A 166 -10.57 30.45 -5.04
CA LYS A 166 -9.78 29.70 -6.03
C LYS A 166 -8.53 29.09 -5.41
N LEU A 167 -7.83 29.83 -4.55
CA LEU A 167 -6.62 29.38 -3.89
C LEU A 167 -6.89 28.24 -2.90
N GLU A 168 -8.01 28.30 -2.18
CA GLU A 168 -8.47 27.23 -1.28
C GLU A 168 -9.21 26.10 -2.01
N GLU A 169 -9.14 26.06 -3.36
CA GLU A 169 -9.80 25.07 -4.22
C GLU A 169 -11.32 24.92 -3.98
N LYS A 170 -11.97 25.97 -3.43
CA LYS A 170 -13.43 25.97 -3.21
C LYS A 170 -14.21 26.13 -4.49
N ILE A 171 -13.59 26.72 -5.50
CA ILE A 171 -14.12 26.93 -6.85
C ILE A 171 -12.99 26.71 -7.88
N PRO A 172 -13.29 26.41 -9.17
CA PRO A 172 -12.26 26.19 -10.17
C PRO A 172 -11.42 27.45 -10.45
N PRO A 173 -10.11 27.35 -10.74
CA PRO A 173 -9.24 28.51 -10.91
C PRO A 173 -9.55 29.35 -12.16
N THR A 174 -10.21 28.75 -13.16
CA THR A 174 -10.46 29.34 -14.48
C THR A 174 -11.71 30.23 -14.56
N VAL A 175 -12.58 30.20 -13.55
CA VAL A 175 -13.88 30.92 -13.61
C VAL A 175 -13.70 32.43 -13.47
N GLY A 176 -14.63 33.21 -14.04
CA GLY A 176 -14.69 34.66 -13.81
C GLY A 176 -15.10 35.04 -12.38
N VAL A 177 -15.17 36.34 -12.07
CA VAL A 177 -15.57 36.80 -10.72
C VAL A 177 -17.05 36.47 -10.45
N GLN A 178 -17.97 36.92 -11.30
CA GLN A 178 -19.40 36.60 -11.14
C GLN A 178 -19.67 35.10 -11.12
N GLU A 179 -19.11 34.34 -12.08
CA GLU A 179 -19.24 32.88 -12.10
C GLU A 179 -18.67 32.24 -10.81
N GLY A 180 -17.56 32.78 -10.28
CA GLY A 180 -17.01 32.36 -8.99
C GLY A 180 -17.96 32.60 -7.81
N LEU A 181 -18.65 33.74 -7.78
CA LEU A 181 -19.68 34.04 -6.78
C LEU A 181 -20.87 33.08 -6.93
N ASP A 182 -21.32 32.79 -8.15
CA ASP A 182 -22.40 31.84 -8.41
C ASP A 182 -22.03 30.42 -7.96
N LYS A 183 -20.76 30.03 -8.12
CA LYS A 183 -20.23 28.75 -7.63
C LYS A 183 -20.11 28.72 -6.10
N LEU A 184 -19.72 29.82 -5.46
CA LEU A 184 -19.73 29.95 -4.01
C LEU A 184 -21.17 29.82 -3.45
N ALA A 185 -22.15 30.36 -4.18
CA ALA A 185 -23.55 30.29 -3.79
C ALA A 185 -24.12 28.85 -3.77
N GLN A 186 -23.54 27.95 -4.56
CA GLN A 186 -23.93 26.54 -4.63
C GLN A 186 -23.42 25.72 -3.44
N ARG A 187 -22.58 26.30 -2.57
CA ARG A 187 -22.02 25.59 -1.44
C ARG A 187 -22.97 25.55 -0.24
N SER A 188 -22.85 24.50 0.56
CA SER A 188 -23.67 24.32 1.77
C SER A 188 -23.40 25.41 2.80
N GLU A 189 -22.15 25.83 2.96
CA GLU A 189 -21.78 26.88 3.92
C GLU A 189 -22.46 28.22 3.58
N PHE A 190 -22.53 28.56 2.28
CA PHE A 190 -23.26 29.75 1.82
C PHE A 190 -24.76 29.62 2.10
N THR A 191 -25.34 28.46 1.79
CA THR A 191 -26.77 28.18 1.99
C THR A 191 -27.16 28.35 3.46
N GLU A 192 -26.34 27.90 4.40
CA GLU A 192 -26.59 28.06 5.83
C GLU A 192 -26.61 29.53 6.27
N VAL A 193 -25.63 30.33 5.81
CA VAL A 193 -25.55 31.76 6.11
C VAL A 193 -26.73 32.50 5.48
N LEU A 194 -27.09 32.15 4.24
CA LEU A 194 -28.23 32.71 3.52
C LEU A 194 -29.55 32.52 4.29
N HIS A 195 -29.84 31.29 4.73
CA HIS A 195 -31.09 31.01 5.46
C HIS A 195 -31.19 31.82 6.75
N LYS A 196 -30.09 31.91 7.52
CA LYS A 196 -30.04 32.71 8.75
C LYS A 196 -30.28 34.19 8.46
N GLU A 197 -29.65 34.73 7.41
CA GLU A 197 -29.78 36.13 7.05
C GLU A 197 -31.20 36.47 6.55
N VAL A 198 -31.74 35.63 5.66
CA VAL A 198 -33.08 35.79 5.10
C VAL A 198 -34.14 35.71 6.20
N GLN A 199 -34.00 34.76 7.12
CA GLN A 199 -34.90 34.62 8.26
C GLN A 199 -34.85 35.85 9.18
N ALA A 200 -33.65 36.34 9.50
CA ALA A 200 -33.46 37.50 10.36
C ALA A 200 -34.10 38.78 9.76
N ARG A 201 -34.01 38.94 8.44
CA ARG A 201 -34.55 40.11 7.72
C ARG A 201 -35.98 39.95 7.21
N LYS A 202 -36.58 38.75 7.36
CA LYS A 202 -37.90 38.39 6.81
C LYS A 202 -37.98 38.58 5.28
N LEU A 203 -36.92 38.19 4.58
CA LEU A 203 -36.84 38.25 3.11
C LEU A 203 -37.24 36.91 2.47
N VAL A 204 -37.21 36.86 1.14
CA VAL A 204 -37.45 35.65 0.34
C VAL A 204 -36.13 35.16 -0.25
N VAL A 205 -35.81 33.88 -0.09
CA VAL A 205 -34.51 33.30 -0.51
C VAL A 205 -34.28 33.48 -2.01
N GLU A 206 -35.33 33.24 -2.80
CA GLU A 206 -35.31 33.31 -4.26
C GLU A 206 -34.97 34.72 -4.74
N ASP A 207 -35.49 35.76 -4.08
CA ASP A 207 -35.23 37.15 -4.45
C ASP A 207 -33.79 37.57 -4.13
N VAL A 208 -33.25 37.11 -3.01
CA VAL A 208 -31.84 37.35 -2.64
C VAL A 208 -30.91 36.63 -3.61
N MET A 209 -31.21 35.38 -3.97
CA MET A 209 -30.44 34.62 -4.96
C MET A 209 -30.53 35.23 -6.36
N ALA A 210 -31.69 35.74 -6.76
CA ALA A 210 -31.83 36.44 -8.04
C ALA A 210 -30.95 37.69 -8.11
N CYS A 211 -30.80 38.41 -6.98
CA CYS A 211 -29.89 39.56 -6.90
C CYS A 211 -28.41 39.15 -7.05
N LEU A 212 -28.05 37.96 -6.57
CA LEU A 212 -26.67 37.46 -6.58
C LEU A 212 -26.11 37.28 -8.02
N ASN A 213 -26.95 36.80 -8.95
CA ASN A 213 -26.56 36.48 -10.35
C ASN A 213 -25.96 37.66 -11.14
N HIS A 214 -26.22 38.89 -10.71
CA HIS A 214 -25.72 40.11 -11.35
C HIS A 214 -25.08 41.07 -10.33
N LEU A 215 -24.74 40.55 -9.15
CA LEU A 215 -24.31 41.36 -8.03
C LEU A 215 -22.98 42.06 -8.32
N TYR A 216 -22.03 41.33 -8.91
CA TYR A 216 -20.70 41.87 -9.19
C TYR A 216 -20.77 43.09 -10.12
N ASP A 217 -21.45 42.95 -11.26
CA ASP A 217 -21.61 44.03 -12.23
C ASP A 217 -22.33 45.24 -11.64
N LYS A 218 -23.33 45.02 -10.78
CA LYS A 218 -24.06 46.10 -10.08
C LYS A 218 -23.16 46.83 -9.09
N VAL A 219 -22.42 46.09 -8.26
CA VAL A 219 -21.50 46.66 -7.26
C VAL A 219 -20.42 47.47 -7.96
N CYS A 220 -19.74 46.92 -8.97
CA CYS A 220 -18.64 47.60 -9.65
C CYS A 220 -19.09 48.84 -10.46
N LYS A 221 -20.37 48.92 -10.87
CA LYS A 221 -20.94 50.15 -11.46
C LYS A 221 -21.16 51.24 -10.42
N ARG A 222 -21.54 50.88 -9.19
CA ARG A 222 -21.87 51.83 -8.10
C ARG A 222 -20.65 52.30 -7.31
N THR A 223 -19.55 51.53 -7.30
CA THR A 223 -18.35 51.83 -6.50
C THR A 223 -17.36 52.79 -7.16
N LYS A 224 -17.57 53.21 -8.41
CA LYS A 224 -16.64 54.12 -9.13
C LYS A 224 -16.50 55.51 -8.52
N GLU A 225 -17.37 55.87 -7.57
CA GLU A 225 -17.47 57.21 -6.99
C GLU A 225 -17.02 57.29 -5.53
N MET A 226 -16.54 56.19 -4.92
CA MET A 226 -16.26 56.15 -3.47
C MET A 226 -14.83 55.68 -3.17
N GLU A 227 -14.12 56.52 -2.41
CA GLU A 227 -12.86 56.18 -1.73
C GLU A 227 -13.17 55.91 -0.24
N ASP A 228 -13.80 54.77 0.03
CA ASP A 228 -13.97 54.30 1.42
C ASP A 228 -12.70 53.54 1.84
N ALA A 229 -12.17 53.85 3.03
CA ALA A 229 -10.97 53.18 3.58
C ALA A 229 -11.24 51.72 4.01
N MET A 230 -12.52 51.32 4.12
CA MET A 230 -12.99 50.02 4.56
C MET A 230 -14.18 49.57 3.71
N VAL A 231 -14.45 48.28 3.67
CA VAL A 231 -15.63 47.72 2.97
C VAL A 231 -16.91 48.09 3.72
N VAL A 232 -17.75 48.94 3.12
CA VAL A 232 -19.04 49.37 3.70
C VAL A 232 -20.21 48.95 2.81
N VAL A 233 -21.17 48.22 3.38
CA VAL A 233 -22.48 47.93 2.75
C VAL A 233 -23.49 48.98 3.20
N ARG A 234 -23.76 49.98 2.36
CA ARG A 234 -24.63 51.14 2.69
C ARG A 234 -26.10 50.90 2.32
N ALA A 235 -27.02 51.13 3.26
CA ALA A 235 -28.46 51.04 3.03
C ALA A 235 -28.96 51.94 1.90
N ALA A 236 -28.47 53.18 1.80
CA ALA A 236 -28.87 54.13 0.78
C ALA A 236 -28.54 53.72 -0.68
N ARG A 237 -27.70 52.69 -0.89
CA ARG A 237 -27.18 52.32 -2.23
C ARG A 237 -27.66 50.97 -2.75
N TYR A 238 -28.24 50.14 -1.89
CA TYR A 238 -28.59 48.76 -2.21
C TYR A 238 -29.96 48.44 -1.64
N THR A 239 -30.77 47.70 -2.40
CA THR A 239 -32.06 47.20 -1.88
C THR A 239 -31.83 46.20 -0.75
N ASP A 240 -32.84 45.91 0.06
CA ASP A 240 -32.70 44.94 1.16
C ASP A 240 -32.23 43.56 0.68
N ASN A 241 -32.70 43.11 -0.50
CA ASN A 241 -32.28 41.84 -1.11
C ASN A 241 -30.83 41.90 -1.60
N GLU A 242 -30.40 43.01 -2.22
CA GLU A 242 -29.01 43.20 -2.64
C GLU A 242 -28.07 43.27 -1.44
N ARG A 243 -28.46 43.96 -0.36
CA ARG A 243 -27.69 44.01 0.89
C ARG A 243 -27.59 42.65 1.54
N ALA A 244 -28.68 41.91 1.63
CA ALA A 244 -28.66 40.56 2.18
C ALA A 244 -27.68 39.67 1.39
N ALA A 245 -27.68 39.72 0.05
CA ALA A 245 -26.73 38.96 -0.76
C ALA A 245 -25.27 39.34 -0.47
N LEU A 246 -24.96 40.64 -0.34
CA LEU A 246 -23.62 41.12 0.02
C LEU A 246 -23.21 40.69 1.42
N VAL A 247 -24.10 40.84 2.40
CA VAL A 247 -23.84 40.47 3.79
C VAL A 247 -23.63 38.97 3.93
N VAL A 248 -24.37 38.14 3.20
CA VAL A 248 -24.17 36.68 3.19
C VAL A 248 -22.77 36.32 2.68
N LEU A 249 -22.34 36.94 1.57
CA LEU A 249 -20.98 36.75 1.06
C LEU A 249 -19.93 37.21 2.07
N LEU A 250 -20.08 38.41 2.66
CA LEU A 250 -19.12 38.94 3.61
C LEU A 250 -19.07 38.13 4.92
N LYS A 251 -20.20 37.59 5.40
CA LYS A 251 -20.23 36.65 6.53
C LYS A 251 -19.64 35.28 6.18
N LEU A 252 -19.76 34.85 4.93
CA LEU A 252 -19.18 33.57 4.50
C LEU A 252 -17.66 33.54 4.66
N GLN A 253 -16.98 34.68 4.42
CA GLN A 253 -15.52 34.77 4.58
C GLN A 253 -15.05 34.90 6.03
N ASP A 254 -15.94 35.09 7.02
CA ASP A 254 -15.54 35.22 8.43
C ASP A 254 -14.76 33.99 8.94
N ASN A 255 -14.96 32.83 8.30
CA ASN A 255 -14.26 31.59 8.62
C ASN A 255 -13.09 31.27 7.67
N TRP A 256 -12.68 32.21 6.81
CA TRP A 256 -11.60 32.00 5.84
C TRP A 256 -10.26 32.52 6.39
N LEU A 257 -9.16 32.21 5.70
CA LEU A 257 -7.85 32.77 6.03
C LEU A 257 -7.84 34.29 5.74
N ASP A 258 -7.55 35.10 6.76
CA ASP A 258 -7.48 36.57 6.66
C ASP A 258 -8.84 37.18 6.20
N PRO A 259 -9.90 37.16 7.02
CA PRO A 259 -11.17 37.77 6.67
C PRO A 259 -11.03 39.28 6.50
N LEU A 260 -11.77 39.87 5.55
CA LEU A 260 -11.81 41.33 5.44
C LEU A 260 -12.64 41.94 6.57
N ASP A 261 -12.15 43.06 7.12
CA ASP A 261 -12.98 43.93 7.94
C ASP A 261 -14.06 44.61 7.08
N TRP A 262 -15.30 44.60 7.56
CA TRP A 262 -16.42 45.22 6.87
C TRP A 262 -17.49 45.68 7.87
N ILE A 263 -18.33 46.62 7.43
CA ILE A 263 -19.49 47.10 8.22
C ILE A 263 -20.72 47.23 7.33
N GLU A 264 -21.89 46.97 7.90
CA GLU A 264 -23.17 47.37 7.32
C GLU A 264 -23.61 48.72 7.89
N ASP A 265 -23.70 49.74 7.03
CA ASP A 265 -24.14 51.08 7.40
C ASP A 265 -25.64 51.23 7.12
N MET A 266 -26.40 51.37 8.21
CA MET A 266 -27.86 51.46 8.19
C MET A 266 -28.38 52.90 8.07
N SER A 267 -27.48 53.87 7.90
CA SER A 267 -27.86 55.29 7.74
C SER A 267 -28.58 55.47 6.39
N THR A 268 -29.85 55.88 6.45
CA THR A 268 -30.71 56.18 5.29
C THR A 268 -30.64 57.64 4.89
#